data_AF-R5QSA9-F1
#
_entry.id   AF-R5QSA9-F1
#
_cell.length_a   1.000
_cell.length_b   1.000
_cell.length_c   1.000
_cell.angle_alpha   90.00
_cell.angle_beta   90.00
_cell.angle_gamma   90.00
#
_symmetry.space_group_name_H-M   'P 1'
#
loop_
_entity.id
_entity.type
_entity.pdbx_description
1 polymer ?
#
loop_
_entity_poly.entity_id
_entity_poly.type
_entity_poly.pdbx_seq_one_letter_code
_entity_poly.pdbx_strand_id
1 'polypeptide(L)'
;MHMPYPIYVPTAKKEVNEYLWNQVAPKSMEIGHFLGCPNIVIHGLKLARFLGSEEAEWQETEKFIDSVAPLAKKYGMTICIENLYEGIAGHLVEGPCCDARKAARRIDALNEKYGAEVLGFCFDTGHANLVGLDFEKFITTLGSRLKVLHIHDNDGVGDLHQIPYTFTKTRENKSSTDWEGFVRGLREIHFDGVLNFETAPVLKAFPEEMKKEALTFIAQIGSYFAGQIER
;
A
#
# COMPACT_ATOMS: atom_id res chain seq x y z
N MET A 1 9.75 5.04 2.18
CA MET A 1 10.18 4.09 3.23
C MET A 1 9.00 3.23 3.64
N HIS A 2 9.20 1.97 4.05
CA HIS A 2 8.14 1.17 4.64
C HIS A 2 8.39 1.03 6.14
N MET A 3 7.39 1.32 6.98
CA MET A 3 7.51 1.08 8.41
C MET A 3 7.50 -0.44 8.67
N PRO A 4 8.34 -0.97 9.58
CA PRO A 4 8.32 -2.40 9.87
C PRO A 4 6.92 -2.90 10.21
N TYR A 5 6.48 -3.96 9.52
CA TYR A 5 5.21 -4.63 9.76
C TYR A 5 5.43 -5.88 10.62
N PRO A 6 4.55 -6.18 11.60
CA PRO A 6 3.36 -5.40 11.99
C PRO A 6 3.66 -4.26 12.97
N ILE A 7 2.81 -3.21 12.92
CA ILE A 7 2.82 -2.09 13.89
C ILE A 7 1.96 -2.36 15.13
N TYR A 8 1.16 -3.43 15.12
CA TYR A 8 0.39 -3.91 16.26
C TYR A 8 0.08 -5.40 16.09
N VAL A 9 0.13 -6.17 17.16
CA VAL A 9 -0.19 -7.60 17.19
C VAL A 9 -1.27 -7.86 18.25
N PRO A 10 -2.52 -8.20 17.86
CA PRO A 10 -3.64 -8.30 18.79
C PRO A 10 -3.47 -9.36 19.88
N THR A 11 -2.74 -10.43 19.57
CA THR A 11 -2.52 -11.57 20.48
C THR A 11 -1.20 -11.48 21.25
N ALA A 12 -0.39 -10.45 21.02
CA ALA A 12 0.88 -10.27 21.71
C ALA A 12 0.68 -9.65 23.10
N LYS A 13 1.72 -9.77 23.94
CA LYS A 13 1.76 -9.07 25.23
C LYS A 13 1.81 -7.56 25.02
N LYS A 14 1.29 -6.81 25.98
CA LYS A 14 1.19 -5.34 25.94
C LYS A 14 2.54 -4.68 25.64
N GLU A 15 3.62 -5.18 26.23
CA GLU A 15 4.97 -4.62 26.09
C GLU A 15 5.47 -4.69 24.64
N VAL A 16 5.01 -5.66 23.85
CA VAL A 16 5.35 -5.77 22.43
C VAL A 16 4.72 -4.61 21.66
N ASN A 17 3.42 -4.37 21.86
CA ASN A 17 2.72 -3.27 21.18
C ASN A 17 3.22 -1.91 21.66
N GLU A 18 3.55 -1.76 22.94
CA GLU A 18 4.22 -0.57 23.47
C GLU A 18 5.59 -0.34 22.82
N TYR A 19 6.38 -1.40 22.59
CA TYR A 19 7.65 -1.29 21.88
C TYR A 19 7.45 -0.87 20.41
N LEU A 20 6.48 -1.47 19.70
CA LEU A 20 6.17 -1.11 18.31
C LEU A 20 5.78 0.37 18.19
N TRP A 21 4.94 0.87 19.09
CA TRP A 21 4.44 2.24 19.03
C TRP A 21 5.44 3.26 19.57
N ASN A 22 6.10 2.97 20.69
CA ASN A 22 6.93 3.96 21.38
C ASN A 22 8.41 3.91 20.98
N GLN A 23 8.85 2.86 20.28
CA GLN A 23 10.24 2.72 19.83
C GLN A 23 10.34 2.57 18.32
N VAL A 24 9.62 1.62 17.72
CA VAL A 24 9.78 1.33 16.28
C VAL A 24 9.24 2.49 15.45
N ALA A 25 8.00 2.90 15.66
CA ALA A 25 7.37 3.92 14.83
C ALA A 25 8.10 5.28 14.84
N PRO A 26 8.47 5.88 16.00
CA PRO A 26 9.22 7.13 16.03
C PRO A 26 10.60 7.00 15.37
N LYS A 27 11.33 5.90 15.61
CA LYS A 27 12.62 5.67 14.97
C LYS A 27 12.49 5.52 13.46
N SER A 28 11.42 4.88 12.97
CA SER A 28 11.15 4.81 11.53
C SER A 28 10.91 6.19 10.92
N MET A 29 10.19 7.09 11.62
CA MET A 29 10.04 8.49 11.19
C MET A 29 11.38 9.23 11.16
N GLU A 30 12.20 9.09 12.19
CA GLU A 30 13.52 9.72 12.29
C GLU A 30 14.49 9.23 11.22
N ILE A 31 14.54 7.92 10.97
CA ILE A 31 15.37 7.34 9.91
C ILE A 31 14.85 7.77 8.54
N GLY A 32 13.53 7.77 8.33
CA GLY A 32 12.91 8.24 7.10
C GLY A 32 13.29 9.69 6.81
N HIS A 33 13.19 10.56 7.80
CA HIS A 33 13.63 11.95 7.71
C HIS A 33 15.13 12.07 7.43
N PHE A 34 15.96 11.34 8.17
CA PHE A 34 17.42 11.33 7.99
C PHE A 34 17.84 10.92 6.57
N LEU A 35 17.12 9.97 5.97
CA LEU A 35 17.35 9.51 4.59
C LEU A 35 16.67 10.39 3.54
N GLY A 36 15.97 11.45 3.93
CA GLY A 36 15.25 12.35 3.01
C GLY A 36 14.03 11.70 2.35
N CYS A 37 13.43 10.69 2.97
CA CYS A 37 12.22 10.06 2.45
C CYS A 37 11.01 11.01 2.64
N PRO A 38 10.30 11.41 1.57
CA PRO A 38 9.10 12.24 1.71
C PRO A 38 7.90 11.44 2.22
N ASN A 39 7.87 10.13 1.96
CA ASN A 39 6.75 9.25 2.26
C ASN A 39 7.19 8.05 3.11
N ILE A 40 6.35 7.67 4.08
CA ILE A 40 6.48 6.42 4.84
C ILE A 40 5.19 5.62 4.80
N VAL A 41 5.25 4.38 4.31
CA VAL A 41 4.10 3.49 4.20
C VAL A 41 3.83 2.79 5.54
N ILE A 42 2.56 2.68 5.90
CA ILE A 42 2.08 1.89 7.05
C ILE A 42 0.93 0.99 6.62
N HIS A 43 0.83 -0.16 7.27
CA HIS A 43 -0.35 -1.03 7.18
C HIS A 43 -1.38 -0.58 8.21
N GLY A 44 -2.65 -0.46 7.80
CA GLY A 44 -3.76 -0.34 8.76
C GLY A 44 -3.81 -1.53 9.71
N LEU A 45 -4.33 -1.34 10.92
CA LEU A 45 -4.43 -2.42 11.90
C LEU A 45 -5.49 -3.41 11.44
N LYS A 46 -5.17 -4.72 11.40
CA LYS A 46 -6.15 -5.77 11.06
C LYS A 46 -6.92 -6.19 12.32
N LEU A 47 -7.95 -5.43 12.67
CA LEU A 47 -8.68 -5.51 13.94
C LEU A 47 -10.20 -5.65 13.81
N ALA A 48 -10.78 -5.52 12.61
CA ALA A 48 -12.23 -5.51 12.42
C ALA A 48 -12.89 -6.77 13.00
N ARG A 49 -12.22 -7.93 12.92
CA ARG A 49 -12.68 -9.19 13.49
C ARG A 49 -12.56 -9.28 15.02
N PHE A 50 -11.60 -8.57 15.61
CA PHE A 50 -11.43 -8.50 17.06
C PHE A 50 -12.39 -7.48 17.70
N LEU A 51 -12.67 -6.38 17.00
CA LEU A 51 -13.47 -5.26 17.50
C LEU A 51 -14.92 -5.27 16.99
N GLY A 52 -15.24 -6.13 16.03
CA GLY A 52 -16.59 -6.33 15.49
C GLY A 52 -17.01 -5.35 14.40
N SER A 53 -16.17 -4.37 14.03
CA SER A 53 -16.46 -3.46 12.92
C SER A 53 -15.18 -2.83 12.34
N GLU A 54 -15.25 -2.48 11.05
CA GLU A 54 -14.20 -1.72 10.35
C GLU A 54 -14.04 -0.30 10.93
N GLU A 55 -15.11 0.29 11.46
CA GLU A 55 -15.03 1.62 12.06
C GLU A 55 -14.27 1.60 13.39
N ALA A 56 -14.47 0.57 14.23
CA ALA A 56 -13.68 0.40 15.45
C ALA A 56 -12.21 0.08 15.14
N GLU A 57 -11.95 -0.70 14.08
CA GLU A 57 -10.59 -0.92 13.56
C GLU A 57 -9.92 0.39 13.12
N TRP A 58 -10.67 1.23 12.39
CA TRP A 58 -10.17 2.54 11.97
C TRP A 58 -9.83 3.42 13.18
N GLN A 59 -10.64 3.44 14.22
CA GLN A 59 -10.36 4.23 15.43
C GLN A 59 -9.03 3.85 16.09
N GLU A 60 -8.68 2.56 16.13
CA GLU A 60 -7.37 2.13 16.63
C GLU A 60 -6.23 2.49 15.67
N THR A 61 -6.48 2.39 14.36
CA THR A 61 -5.52 2.83 13.33
C THR A 61 -5.27 4.34 13.39
N GLU A 62 -6.31 5.14 13.61
CA GLU A 62 -6.22 6.59 13.76
C GLU A 62 -5.43 6.99 15.01
N LYS A 63 -5.63 6.29 16.15
CA LYS A 63 -4.80 6.49 17.35
C LYS A 63 -3.31 6.25 17.07
N PHE A 64 -3.00 5.23 16.28
CA PHE A 64 -1.62 4.99 15.87
C PHE A 64 -1.10 6.15 15.00
N ILE A 65 -1.85 6.56 13.98
CA ILE A 65 -1.47 7.68 13.11
C ILE A 65 -1.25 8.95 13.94
N ASP A 66 -2.15 9.25 14.88
CA ASP A 66 -2.03 10.39 15.79
C ASP A 66 -0.75 10.38 16.63
N SER A 67 -0.25 9.19 16.99
CA SER A 67 1.00 9.07 17.76
C SER A 67 2.24 9.52 16.97
N VAL A 68 2.20 9.46 15.63
CA VAL A 68 3.33 9.79 14.74
C VAL A 68 3.09 10.99 13.82
N ALA A 69 1.85 11.43 13.62
CA ALA A 69 1.50 12.59 12.80
C ALA A 69 2.22 13.89 13.21
N PRO A 70 2.46 14.19 14.51
CA PRO A 70 3.29 15.33 14.89
C PRO A 70 4.72 15.26 14.32
N LEU A 71 5.32 14.06 14.24
CA LEU A 71 6.63 13.86 13.61
C LEU A 71 6.54 14.02 12.09
N ALA A 72 5.50 13.47 11.46
CA ALA A 72 5.24 13.63 10.03
C ALA A 72 5.18 15.12 9.65
N LYS A 73 4.40 15.91 10.39
CA LYS A 73 4.33 17.37 10.22
C LYS A 73 5.67 18.05 10.45
N LYS A 74 6.36 17.72 11.55
CA LYS A 74 7.67 18.31 11.89
C LYS A 74 8.72 18.06 10.80
N TYR A 75 8.71 16.87 10.21
CA TYR A 75 9.69 16.45 9.21
C TYR A 75 9.25 16.73 7.77
N GLY A 76 8.04 17.24 7.55
CA GLY A 76 7.48 17.43 6.21
C GLY A 76 7.29 16.11 5.45
N MET A 77 6.98 15.04 6.17
CA MET A 77 6.74 13.71 5.62
C MET A 77 5.24 13.39 5.59
N THR A 78 4.85 12.53 4.66
CA THR A 78 3.49 12.00 4.54
C THR A 78 3.46 10.53 4.92
N ILE A 79 2.62 10.18 5.90
CA ILE A 79 2.31 8.79 6.23
C ILE A 79 1.35 8.27 5.16
N CYS A 80 1.66 7.14 4.52
CA CYS A 80 0.86 6.59 3.43
C CYS A 80 0.21 5.30 3.89
N ILE A 81 -1.10 5.31 4.12
CA ILE A 81 -1.82 4.10 4.54
C ILE A 81 -2.18 3.24 3.33
N GLU A 82 -2.04 1.93 3.47
CA GLU A 82 -2.17 0.97 2.39
C GLU A 82 -3.53 0.23 2.40
N ASN A 83 -4.07 -0.09 1.20
CA ASN A 83 -5.16 -1.07 1.08
C ASN A 83 -4.66 -2.48 1.36
N LEU A 84 -5.30 -3.19 2.27
CA LEU A 84 -4.89 -4.52 2.72
C LEU A 84 -5.97 -5.56 2.49
N TYR A 85 -5.62 -6.82 2.71
CA TYR A 85 -6.53 -7.95 2.74
C TYR A 85 -6.51 -8.64 4.11
N GLU A 86 -7.51 -9.46 4.41
CA GLU A 86 -7.55 -10.32 5.59
C GLU A 86 -7.90 -11.77 5.20
N GLY A 87 -7.33 -12.74 5.92
CA GLY A 87 -7.62 -14.15 5.74
C GLY A 87 -8.77 -14.62 6.65
N ILE A 88 -9.84 -15.16 6.05
CA ILE A 88 -10.97 -15.76 6.75
C ILE A 88 -11.21 -17.17 6.23
N ALA A 89 -11.03 -18.17 7.09
CA ALA A 89 -11.31 -19.58 6.78
C ALA A 89 -10.67 -20.07 5.46
N GLY A 90 -9.46 -19.59 5.13
CA GLY A 90 -8.75 -19.94 3.90
C GLY A 90 -9.09 -19.08 2.68
N HIS A 91 -9.95 -18.07 2.83
CA HIS A 91 -10.26 -17.08 1.78
C HIS A 91 -9.64 -15.72 2.13
N LEU A 92 -9.19 -14.99 1.11
CA LEU A 92 -8.80 -13.59 1.29
C LEU A 92 -9.99 -12.68 1.00
N VAL A 93 -10.23 -11.74 1.90
CA VAL A 93 -11.29 -10.74 1.81
C VAL A 93 -10.73 -9.34 2.02
N GLU A 94 -11.53 -8.31 1.77
CA GLU A 94 -11.17 -6.93 2.06
C GLU A 94 -10.71 -6.75 3.52
N GLY A 95 -9.55 -6.13 3.68
CA GLY A 95 -9.01 -5.73 4.97
C GLY A 95 -9.13 -4.21 5.16
N PRO A 96 -8.27 -3.63 6.02
CA PRO A 96 -8.21 -2.19 6.22
C PRO A 96 -8.05 -1.43 4.90
N CYS A 97 -8.73 -0.30 4.79
CA CYS A 97 -8.56 0.68 3.71
C CYS A 97 -8.93 0.20 2.29
N CYS A 98 -9.86 -0.77 2.15
CA CYS A 98 -10.42 -1.19 0.85
C CYS A 98 -11.59 -0.35 0.32
N ASP A 99 -12.02 0.71 1.03
CA ASP A 99 -13.03 1.66 0.51
C ASP A 99 -12.38 3.03 0.25
N ALA A 100 -12.19 3.38 -1.01
CA ALA A 100 -11.53 4.62 -1.42
C ALA A 100 -12.24 5.89 -0.92
N ARG A 101 -13.57 5.88 -0.76
CA ARG A 101 -14.31 7.06 -0.25
C ARG A 101 -14.16 7.22 1.25
N LYS A 102 -14.11 6.11 2.00
CA LYS A 102 -13.76 6.15 3.42
C LYS A 102 -12.31 6.63 3.60
N ALA A 103 -11.38 6.06 2.83
CA ALA A 103 -9.97 6.44 2.86
C ALA A 103 -9.80 7.94 2.55
N ALA A 104 -10.40 8.44 1.47
CA ALA A 104 -10.30 9.86 1.11
C ALA A 104 -10.80 10.81 2.21
N ARG A 105 -11.98 10.54 2.78
CA ARG A 105 -12.54 11.34 3.89
C ARG A 105 -11.66 11.33 5.13
N ARG A 106 -11.09 10.18 5.47
CA ARG A 106 -10.22 10.01 6.64
C ARG A 106 -8.87 10.73 6.47
N ILE A 107 -8.32 10.68 5.26
CA ILE A 107 -7.13 11.45 4.87
C ILE A 107 -7.39 12.95 5.02
N ASP A 108 -8.51 13.44 4.46
CA ASP A 108 -8.86 14.86 4.53
C ASP A 108 -9.02 15.33 5.97
N ALA A 109 -9.75 14.57 6.80
CA ALA A 109 -9.98 14.90 8.21
C ALA A 109 -8.68 14.98 9.01
N LEU A 110 -7.74 14.05 8.80
CA LEU A 110 -6.45 14.07 9.49
C LEU A 110 -5.55 15.22 8.99
N ASN A 111 -5.52 15.47 7.68
CA ASN A 111 -4.74 16.58 7.13
C ASN A 111 -5.28 17.94 7.60
N GLU A 112 -6.60 18.09 7.70
CA GLU A 112 -7.25 19.27 8.28
C GLU A 112 -6.90 19.42 9.77
N LYS A 113 -7.04 18.35 10.57
CA LYS A 113 -6.72 18.33 12.01
C LYS A 113 -5.29 18.79 12.29
N TYR A 114 -4.32 18.35 11.49
CA TYR A 114 -2.92 18.71 11.67
C TYR A 114 -2.50 19.97 10.90
N GLY A 115 -3.35 20.50 10.01
CA GLY A 115 -3.04 21.63 9.14
C GLY A 115 -1.80 21.40 8.26
N ALA A 116 -1.61 20.15 7.81
CA ALA A 116 -0.49 19.70 6.99
C ALA A 116 -0.84 18.37 6.30
N GLU A 117 -0.19 18.05 5.18
CA GLU A 117 -0.36 16.78 4.47
C GLU A 117 0.36 15.64 5.21
N VAL A 118 -0.14 15.26 6.39
CA VAL A 118 0.46 14.24 7.25
C VAL A 118 0.03 12.82 6.87
N LEU A 119 -1.12 12.67 6.21
CA LEU A 119 -1.63 11.39 5.73
C LEU A 119 -1.90 11.44 4.22
N GLY A 120 -1.56 10.35 3.55
CA GLY A 120 -1.84 10.04 2.16
C GLY A 120 -2.11 8.55 2.02
N PHE A 121 -2.13 8.07 0.77
CA PHE A 121 -2.45 6.68 0.47
C PHE A 121 -1.32 5.97 -0.27
N CYS A 122 -1.12 4.69 0.03
CA CYS A 122 -0.32 3.74 -0.73
C CYS A 122 -1.26 2.77 -1.44
N PHE A 123 -1.32 2.79 -2.78
CA PHE A 123 -2.14 1.82 -3.51
C PHE A 123 -1.30 0.60 -3.86
N ASP A 124 -1.70 -0.55 -3.32
CA ASP A 124 -1.10 -1.86 -3.61
C ASP A 124 -1.94 -2.61 -4.64
N THR A 125 -1.34 -2.88 -5.81
CA THR A 125 -2.02 -3.55 -6.93
C THR A 125 -2.30 -5.02 -6.65
N GLY A 126 -1.42 -5.71 -5.92
CA GLY A 126 -1.60 -7.12 -5.62
C GLY A 126 -2.70 -7.34 -4.58
N HIS A 127 -2.72 -6.56 -3.49
CA HIS A 127 -3.79 -6.57 -2.50
C HIS A 127 -5.13 -6.24 -3.15
N ALA A 128 -5.16 -5.24 -4.04
CA ALA A 128 -6.36 -4.88 -4.78
C ALA A 128 -6.85 -6.03 -5.68
N ASN A 129 -5.95 -6.76 -6.34
CA ASN A 129 -6.29 -7.94 -7.14
C ASN A 129 -6.86 -9.09 -6.28
N LEU A 130 -6.30 -9.31 -5.09
CA LEU A 130 -6.73 -10.38 -4.17
C LEU A 130 -8.18 -10.23 -3.74
N VAL A 131 -8.63 -8.99 -3.54
CA VAL A 131 -9.98 -8.70 -3.02
C VAL A 131 -10.92 -8.15 -4.09
N GLY A 132 -10.47 -8.07 -5.35
CA GLY A 132 -11.30 -7.72 -6.50
C GLY A 132 -11.71 -6.25 -6.56
N LEU A 133 -10.82 -5.32 -6.17
CA LEU A 133 -11.09 -3.89 -6.28
C LEU A 133 -11.09 -3.43 -7.75
N ASP A 134 -11.89 -2.41 -8.04
CA ASP A 134 -11.85 -1.67 -9.32
C ASP A 134 -10.73 -0.62 -9.25
N PHE A 135 -9.63 -0.84 -9.96
CA PHE A 135 -8.41 -0.06 -9.79
C PHE A 135 -8.60 1.39 -10.25
N GLU A 136 -9.18 1.57 -11.43
CA GLU A 136 -9.41 2.90 -12.00
C GLU A 136 -10.30 3.73 -11.09
N LYS A 137 -11.42 3.17 -10.64
CA LYS A 137 -12.34 3.87 -9.74
C LYS A 137 -11.70 4.18 -8.39
N PHE A 138 -10.92 3.25 -7.85
CA PHE A 138 -10.26 3.42 -6.56
C PHE A 138 -9.24 4.57 -6.62
N ILE A 139 -8.36 4.53 -7.62
CA ILE A 139 -7.29 5.52 -7.84
C ILE A 139 -7.89 6.90 -8.10
N THR A 140 -8.87 7.00 -9.01
CA THR A 140 -9.54 8.28 -9.33
C THR A 140 -10.30 8.86 -8.14
N THR A 141 -10.90 8.02 -7.29
CA THR A 141 -11.55 8.47 -6.05
C THR A 141 -10.53 9.06 -5.06
N LEU A 142 -9.32 8.51 -4.98
CA LEU A 142 -8.27 9.07 -4.12
C LEU A 142 -7.72 10.38 -4.67
N GLY A 143 -7.51 10.46 -6.00
CA GLY A 143 -6.94 11.63 -6.64
C GLY A 143 -5.54 11.96 -6.10
N SER A 144 -5.30 13.23 -5.80
CA SER A 144 -4.03 13.72 -5.25
C SER A 144 -3.62 13.14 -3.88
N ARG A 145 -4.51 12.40 -3.22
CA ARG A 145 -4.22 11.71 -1.96
C ARG A 145 -3.36 10.46 -2.16
N LEU A 146 -3.31 9.91 -3.37
CA LEU A 146 -2.43 8.80 -3.70
C LEU A 146 -0.98 9.31 -3.81
N LYS A 147 -0.09 8.78 -2.95
CA LYS A 147 1.31 9.25 -2.84
C LYS A 147 2.33 8.17 -3.17
N VAL A 148 2.00 6.91 -2.88
CA VAL A 148 2.89 5.77 -3.04
C VAL A 148 2.15 4.64 -3.75
N LEU A 149 2.90 3.83 -4.49
CA LEU A 149 2.42 2.62 -5.11
C LEU A 149 3.21 1.44 -4.56
N HIS A 150 2.56 0.30 -4.41
CA HIS A 150 3.19 -1.01 -4.35
C HIS A 150 2.70 -1.80 -5.57
N ILE A 151 3.61 -2.02 -6.51
CA ILE A 151 3.29 -2.64 -7.79
C ILE A 151 3.80 -4.08 -7.78
N HIS A 152 2.87 -5.03 -7.78
CA HIS A 152 3.14 -6.45 -7.94
C HIS A 152 1.88 -7.21 -8.38
N ASP A 153 2.07 -8.45 -8.81
CA ASP A 153 1.02 -9.34 -9.34
C ASP A 153 0.83 -10.58 -8.47
N ASN A 154 -0.33 -11.21 -8.60
CA ASN A 154 -0.61 -12.50 -7.98
C ASN A 154 -1.71 -13.28 -8.73
N ASP A 155 -1.88 -14.54 -8.35
CA ASP A 155 -2.85 -15.46 -8.93
C ASP A 155 -4.31 -15.17 -8.50
N GLY A 156 -4.52 -14.19 -7.63
CA GLY A 156 -5.80 -13.89 -6.99
C GLY A 156 -6.18 -14.85 -5.87
N VAL A 157 -5.23 -15.66 -5.38
CA VAL A 157 -5.41 -16.59 -4.25
C VAL A 157 -4.46 -16.25 -3.11
N GLY A 158 -3.20 -15.97 -3.42
CA GLY A 158 -2.16 -15.65 -2.43
C GLY A 158 -1.44 -14.35 -2.74
N ASP A 159 -0.82 -13.77 -1.72
CA ASP A 159 -0.01 -12.58 -1.88
C ASP A 159 1.42 -12.93 -2.34
N LEU A 160 1.57 -13.13 -3.66
CA LEU A 160 2.75 -13.77 -4.25
C LEU A 160 3.86 -12.80 -4.69
N HIS A 161 3.57 -11.49 -4.74
CA HIS A 161 4.51 -10.44 -5.14
C HIS A 161 5.28 -10.74 -6.45
N GLN A 162 4.55 -11.14 -7.50
CA GLN A 162 5.14 -11.47 -8.80
C GLN A 162 5.28 -10.24 -9.71
N ILE A 163 5.99 -10.43 -10.83
CA ILE A 163 6.13 -9.41 -11.88
C ILE A 163 4.74 -9.12 -12.47
N PRO A 164 4.39 -7.85 -12.77
CA PRO A 164 3.17 -7.54 -13.52
C PRO A 164 3.04 -8.36 -14.80
N TYR A 165 1.80 -8.73 -15.14
CA TYR A 165 1.44 -9.58 -16.29
C TYR A 165 1.83 -11.06 -16.17
N THR A 166 2.07 -11.57 -14.96
CA THR A 166 2.46 -12.98 -14.77
C THR A 166 1.26 -13.91 -14.82
N PHE A 167 0.11 -13.49 -14.30
CA PHE A 167 -1.04 -14.38 -14.13
C PHE A 167 -2.17 -14.08 -15.11
N THR A 168 -2.84 -15.15 -15.53
CA THR A 168 -4.03 -15.14 -16.39
C THR A 168 -5.07 -16.09 -15.81
N LYS A 169 -6.36 -15.77 -15.90
CA LYS A 169 -7.46 -16.60 -15.37
C LYS A 169 -8.30 -17.30 -16.46
N THR A 170 -8.07 -16.99 -17.73
CA THR A 170 -8.87 -17.51 -18.85
C THR A 170 -8.00 -18.00 -19.99
N ARG A 171 -8.58 -18.81 -20.90
CA ARG A 171 -7.87 -19.39 -22.05
C ARG A 171 -7.40 -18.35 -23.06
N GLU A 172 -8.01 -17.18 -23.06
CA GLU A 172 -7.62 -16.04 -23.89
C GLU A 172 -6.30 -15.40 -23.41
N ASN A 173 -5.73 -15.88 -22.28
CA ASN A 173 -4.50 -15.39 -21.68
C ASN A 173 -4.51 -13.87 -21.42
N LYS A 174 -5.68 -13.34 -21.06
CA LYS A 174 -5.77 -11.98 -20.51
C LYS A 174 -5.23 -11.97 -19.10
N SER A 175 -4.49 -10.93 -18.75
CA SER A 175 -3.98 -10.77 -17.39
C SER A 175 -5.14 -10.75 -16.40
N SER A 176 -4.95 -11.40 -15.25
CA SER A 176 -5.94 -11.42 -14.18
C SER A 176 -6.06 -10.11 -13.42
N THR A 177 -4.97 -9.34 -13.39
CA THR A 177 -4.87 -8.07 -12.68
C THR A 177 -5.23 -6.94 -13.65
N ASP A 178 -5.99 -5.94 -13.17
CA ASP A 178 -6.50 -4.82 -13.98
C ASP A 178 -5.43 -3.76 -14.26
N TRP A 179 -4.42 -4.13 -15.06
CA TRP A 179 -3.35 -3.21 -15.47
C TRP A 179 -3.85 -2.08 -16.36
N GLU A 180 -4.92 -2.29 -17.12
CA GLU A 180 -5.49 -1.23 -17.95
C GLU A 180 -6.19 -0.18 -17.07
N GLY A 181 -7.01 -0.58 -16.10
CA GLY A 181 -7.62 0.32 -15.13
C GLY A 181 -6.58 1.00 -14.23
N PHE A 182 -5.51 0.30 -13.85
CA PHE A 182 -4.35 0.89 -13.16
C PHE A 182 -3.79 2.10 -13.91
N VAL A 183 -3.42 1.89 -15.18
CA VAL A 183 -2.83 2.93 -16.03
C VAL A 183 -3.81 4.06 -16.30
N ARG A 184 -5.08 3.75 -16.60
CA ARG A 184 -6.12 4.78 -16.82
C ARG A 184 -6.33 5.63 -15.57
N GLY A 185 -6.43 5.00 -14.41
CA GLY A 185 -6.60 5.69 -13.13
C GLY A 185 -5.44 6.62 -12.81
N LEU A 186 -4.20 6.14 -12.95
CA LEU A 186 -3.00 6.96 -12.70
C LEU A 186 -2.89 8.14 -13.68
N ARG A 187 -3.23 7.93 -14.95
CA ARG A 187 -3.28 9.00 -15.95
C ARG A 187 -4.32 10.06 -15.61
N GLU A 188 -5.53 9.65 -15.25
CA GLU A 188 -6.64 10.56 -14.95
C GLU A 188 -6.31 11.49 -13.77
N ILE A 189 -5.60 10.97 -12.76
CA ILE A 189 -5.17 11.79 -11.61
C ILE A 189 -3.86 12.54 -11.86
N HIS A 190 -3.29 12.43 -13.06
CA HIS A 190 -1.97 12.97 -13.43
C HIS A 190 -0.87 12.55 -12.45
N PHE A 191 -0.81 11.27 -12.09
CA PHE A 191 0.16 10.76 -11.12
C PHE A 191 1.59 10.99 -11.62
N ASP A 192 2.37 11.74 -10.84
CA ASP A 192 3.76 12.13 -11.13
C ASP A 192 4.77 11.51 -10.14
N GLY A 193 4.30 10.57 -9.32
CA GLY A 193 5.10 9.88 -8.32
C GLY A 193 5.91 8.70 -8.85
N VAL A 194 6.58 8.00 -7.94
CA VAL A 194 7.43 6.85 -8.27
C VAL A 194 6.57 5.60 -8.50
N LEU A 195 6.79 4.92 -9.63
CA LEU A 195 6.31 3.56 -9.88
C LEU A 195 7.16 2.57 -9.06
N ASN A 196 6.72 2.28 -7.84
CA ASN A 196 7.48 1.49 -6.87
C ASN A 196 7.03 0.01 -6.88
N PHE A 197 7.94 -0.87 -7.30
CA PHE A 197 7.67 -2.30 -7.49
C PHE A 197 8.05 -3.10 -6.24
N GLU A 198 7.09 -3.81 -5.66
CA GLU A 198 7.32 -4.67 -4.50
C GLU A 198 7.43 -6.14 -4.93
N THR A 199 8.43 -6.44 -5.76
CA THR A 199 8.60 -7.73 -6.43
C THR A 199 9.81 -8.51 -5.91
N ALA A 200 10.31 -8.20 -4.72
CA ALA A 200 11.49 -8.85 -4.14
C ALA A 200 11.42 -10.40 -4.13
N PRO A 201 10.26 -11.04 -3.89
CA PRO A 201 10.14 -12.51 -3.96
C PRO A 201 10.45 -13.12 -5.33
N VAL A 202 10.31 -12.36 -6.43
CA VAL A 202 10.69 -12.80 -7.78
C VAL A 202 12.15 -13.24 -7.82
N LEU A 203 13.05 -12.50 -7.15
CA LEU A 203 14.47 -12.82 -7.11
C LEU A 203 14.81 -14.09 -6.31
N LYS A 204 13.85 -14.64 -5.56
CA LYS A 204 14.02 -15.95 -4.92
C LYS A 204 13.59 -17.09 -5.86
N ALA A 205 12.70 -16.82 -6.81
CA ALA A 205 12.17 -17.81 -7.73
C ALA A 205 13.08 -18.04 -8.94
N PHE A 206 13.71 -16.99 -9.46
CA PHE A 206 14.63 -17.09 -10.59
C PHE A 206 16.05 -17.57 -10.18
N PRO A 207 16.72 -18.40 -11.01
CA PRO A 207 18.14 -18.72 -10.84
C PRO A 207 19.01 -17.46 -10.77
N GLU A 208 20.16 -17.54 -10.10
CA GLU A 208 21.09 -16.42 -9.90
C GLU A 208 21.46 -15.73 -11.23
N GLU A 209 21.71 -16.54 -12.26
CA GLU A 209 22.11 -16.11 -13.59
C GLU A 209 21.03 -15.32 -14.34
N MET A 210 19.77 -15.39 -13.90
CA MET A 210 18.62 -14.73 -14.53
C MET A 210 18.13 -13.51 -13.75
N LYS A 211 18.68 -13.23 -12.55
CA LYS A 211 18.17 -12.15 -11.68
C LYS A 211 18.33 -10.77 -12.32
N LYS A 212 19.42 -10.54 -13.05
CA LYS A 212 19.67 -9.27 -13.73
C LYS A 212 18.64 -9.04 -14.83
N GLU A 213 18.34 -10.06 -15.61
CA GLU A 213 17.35 -10.04 -16.68
C GLU A 213 15.95 -9.84 -16.11
N ALA A 214 15.61 -10.51 -15.01
CA ALA A 214 14.34 -10.30 -14.30
C ALA A 214 14.18 -8.85 -13.82
N LEU A 215 15.22 -8.27 -13.21
CA LEU A 215 15.21 -6.85 -12.81
C LEU A 215 15.11 -5.90 -14.00
N THR A 216 15.80 -6.23 -15.09
CA THR A 216 15.75 -5.45 -16.34
C THR A 216 14.34 -5.48 -16.91
N PHE A 217 13.68 -6.64 -16.89
CA PHE A 217 12.31 -6.79 -17.37
C PHE A 217 11.29 -6.02 -16.50
N ILE A 218 11.44 -6.06 -15.17
CA ILE A 218 10.63 -5.24 -14.25
C ILE A 218 10.80 -3.74 -14.57
N ALA A 219 12.04 -3.28 -14.81
CA ALA A 219 12.30 -1.88 -15.18
C ALA A 219 11.69 -1.51 -16.55
N GLN A 220 11.69 -2.42 -17.52
CA GLN A 220 11.03 -2.24 -18.81
C GLN A 220 9.51 -2.12 -18.66
N ILE A 221 8.89 -2.92 -17.80
CA ILE A 221 7.46 -2.79 -17.47
C ILE A 221 7.18 -1.42 -16.85
N GLY A 222 8.01 -0.95 -15.92
CA GLY A 222 7.89 0.39 -15.34
C GLY A 222 7.98 1.49 -16.40
N SER A 223 8.91 1.34 -17.36
CA SER A 223 9.06 2.30 -18.47
C SER A 223 7.85 2.28 -19.41
N TYR A 224 7.28 1.10 -19.64
CA TYR A 224 6.03 0.95 -20.39
C TYR A 224 4.86 1.64 -19.68
N PHE A 225 4.67 1.40 -18.38
CA PHE A 225 3.62 2.04 -17.59
C PHE A 225 3.74 3.56 -17.61
N ALA A 226 4.93 4.11 -17.33
CA ALA A 226 5.17 5.55 -17.40
C ALA A 226 4.76 6.13 -18.76
N GLY A 227 5.19 5.50 -19.85
CA GLY A 227 4.82 5.93 -21.21
C GLY A 227 3.34 5.76 -21.57
N GLN A 228 2.56 4.93 -20.85
CA GLN A 228 1.11 4.88 -21.02
C GLN A 228 0.38 5.92 -20.15
N ILE A 229 0.91 6.23 -18.97
CA ILE A 229 0.36 7.23 -18.05
C ILE A 229 0.46 8.64 -18.67
N GLU A 230 1.53 8.93 -19.42
CA GLU A 230 1.76 10.23 -20.08
C GLU A 230 0.93 10.50 -21.34
N ARG A 231 0.24 9.49 -21.90
CA ARG A 231 -0.51 9.59 -23.17
C ARG A 231 -1.91 10.13 -22.99
#